data_AF-A0A937LK07-F1
#
_entry.id   AF-A0A937LK07-F1
#
_cell.length_a   1.000
_cell.length_b   1.000
_cell.length_c   1.000
_cell.angle_alpha   90.00
_cell.angle_beta   90.00
_cell.angle_gamma   90.00
#
_symmetry.space_group_name_H-M   'P 1'
#
loop_
_entity.id
_entity.type
_entity.pdbx_description
1 polymer ?
#
loop_
_entity_poly.entity_id
_entity_poly.type
_entity_poly.pdbx_seq_one_letter_code
_entity_poly.pdbx_strand_id
1 'polypeptide(L)'
;METTITTIAYFLFAGFAVGLGVGWWVGTQRKDDSSSVINELKLEVEAAHAAHRAYEQSVTTHFSNTAQLLHRMQDDYRSIYAHIASGAQELCDSEVANQLENNTQISSAFDVPEHLLDRSQPLDYAPKKSPSETGQLAEDFGLEKNYTTQPN
;
A
#
# COMPACT_ATOMS: atom_id res chain seq x y z
N MET A 1 46.69 -28.99 54.39
CA MET A 1 45.41 -28.55 53.81
C MET A 1 45.46 -27.12 53.30
N GLU A 2 46.21 -26.20 53.94
CA GLU A 2 46.30 -24.81 53.46
C GLU A 2 47.07 -24.64 52.13
N THR A 3 48.15 -25.41 51.93
CA THR A 3 48.98 -25.34 50.70
C THR A 3 48.30 -25.89 49.45
N THR A 4 47.35 -26.83 49.60
CA THR A 4 46.61 -27.39 48.46
C THR A 4 45.52 -26.44 47.97
N ILE A 5 44.91 -25.68 48.89
CA ILE A 5 43.89 -24.68 48.57
C ILE A 5 44.52 -23.50 47.82
N THR A 6 45.70 -23.05 48.22
CA THR A 6 46.41 -21.95 47.53
C THR A 6 46.83 -22.34 46.12
N THR A 7 47.33 -23.56 45.89
CA THR A 7 47.66 -24.02 44.53
C THR A 7 46.46 -24.09 43.61
N ILE A 8 45.31 -24.58 44.10
CA ILE A 8 44.07 -24.62 43.32
C ILE A 8 43.60 -23.21 42.98
N ALA A 9 43.67 -22.28 43.93
CA ALA A 9 43.33 -20.88 43.70
C ALA A 9 44.19 -20.21 42.61
N TYR A 10 45.51 -20.49 42.58
CA TYR A 10 46.40 -19.98 41.54
C TYR A 10 46.04 -20.51 40.15
N PHE A 11 45.75 -21.82 40.01
CA PHE A 11 45.36 -22.39 38.72
C PHE A 11 44.01 -21.85 38.22
N LEU A 12 43.04 -21.64 39.11
CA LEU A 12 41.77 -21.01 38.76
C LEU A 12 41.96 -19.56 38.30
N PHE A 13 42.77 -18.79 39.00
CA PHE A 13 43.04 -17.40 38.65
C PHE A 13 43.82 -17.29 37.33
N ALA A 14 44.81 -18.17 37.12
CA ALA A 14 45.56 -18.24 35.87
C ALA A 14 44.65 -18.63 34.69
N GLY A 15 43.80 -19.64 34.85
CA GLY A 15 42.83 -20.04 33.83
C GLY A 15 41.83 -18.92 33.51
N PHE A 16 41.33 -18.21 34.53
CA PHE A 16 40.44 -17.07 34.35
C PHE A 16 41.11 -15.91 33.61
N ALA A 17 42.34 -15.57 33.98
CA ALA A 17 43.12 -14.51 33.32
C ALA A 17 43.38 -14.83 31.84
N VAL A 18 43.75 -16.08 31.53
CA VAL A 18 43.94 -16.53 30.15
C VAL A 18 42.61 -16.52 29.38
N GLY A 19 41.53 -16.99 30.01
CA GLY A 19 40.18 -16.96 29.42
C GLY A 19 39.72 -15.55 29.08
N LEU A 20 39.93 -14.58 29.97
CA LEU A 20 39.64 -13.17 29.71
C LEU A 20 40.52 -12.59 28.61
N GLY A 21 41.81 -12.92 28.58
CA GLY A 21 42.73 -12.46 27.54
C GLY A 21 42.33 -12.94 26.15
N VAL A 22 42.05 -14.24 26.01
CA VAL A 22 41.60 -14.84 24.74
C VAL A 22 40.20 -14.34 24.36
N GLY A 23 39.30 -14.27 25.33
CA GLY A 23 37.94 -13.76 25.12
C GLY A 23 37.93 -12.31 24.64
N TRP A 24 38.77 -11.46 25.25
CA TRP A 24 38.90 -10.05 24.84
C TRP A 24 39.53 -9.93 23.45
N TRP A 25 40.58 -10.69 23.15
CA TRP A 25 41.23 -10.69 21.84
C TRP A 25 40.32 -11.15 20.70
N VAL A 26 39.52 -12.21 20.92
CA VAL A 26 38.55 -12.70 19.94
C VAL A 26 37.37 -11.73 19.80
N GLY A 27 36.92 -11.13 20.90
CA GLY A 27 35.81 -10.18 20.91
C GLY A 27 36.14 -8.87 20.18
N THR A 28 37.38 -8.39 20.24
CA THR A 28 37.79 -7.15 19.58
C THR A 28 38.00 -7.29 18.07
N GLN A 29 38.40 -8.47 17.58
CA GLN A 29 38.57 -8.70 16.13
C GLN A 29 37.26 -8.70 15.32
N ARG A 30 36.11 -8.95 15.95
CA ARG A 30 34.82 -9.06 15.24
C ARG A 30 34.08 -7.75 15.02
N LYS A 31 34.59 -6.64 15.56
CA LYS A 31 33.84 -5.37 15.62
C LYS A 31 33.81 -4.62 14.29
N ASP A 32 34.84 -4.77 13.44
CA ASP A 32 34.93 -4.01 12.19
C ASP A 32 33.97 -4.56 11.11
N ASP A 33 33.87 -5.89 11.00
CA ASP A 33 33.11 -6.56 9.93
C ASP A 33 31.58 -6.47 10.11
N SER A 34 31.11 -6.31 11.35
CA SER A 34 29.66 -6.15 11.60
C SER A 34 29.16 -4.76 11.18
N SER A 35 30.02 -3.75 11.19
CA SER A 35 29.63 -2.37 10.90
C SER A 35 29.40 -2.11 9.40
N SER A 36 30.22 -2.74 8.55
CA SER A 36 30.08 -2.69 7.08
C SER A 36 28.80 -3.37 6.62
N VAL A 37 28.51 -4.58 7.12
CA VAL A 37 27.29 -5.33 6.80
C VAL A 37 26.04 -4.58 7.23
N ILE A 38 26.04 -3.96 8.42
CA ILE A 38 24.89 -3.14 8.88
C ILE A 38 24.70 -1.91 7.98
N ASN A 39 25.78 -1.26 7.53
CA ASN A 39 25.68 -0.12 6.63
C ASN A 39 25.18 -0.52 5.24
N GLU A 40 25.62 -1.67 4.73
CA GLU A 40 25.14 -2.22 3.45
C GLU A 40 23.64 -2.54 3.50
N LEU A 41 23.18 -3.25 4.54
CA LEU A 41 21.76 -3.53 4.74
C LEU A 41 20.92 -2.25 4.86
N LYS A 42 21.42 -1.23 5.56
CA LYS A 42 20.75 0.07 5.67
C LYS A 42 20.61 0.73 4.30
N LEU A 43 21.67 0.68 3.50
CA LEU A 43 21.69 1.27 2.16
C LEU A 43 20.73 0.55 1.21
N GLU A 44 20.65 -0.77 1.30
CA GLU A 44 19.69 -1.58 0.53
C GLU A 44 18.24 -1.24 0.89
N VAL A 45 17.93 -1.15 2.19
CA VAL A 45 16.59 -0.76 2.67
C VAL A 45 16.24 0.65 2.21
N GLU A 46 17.19 1.60 2.32
CA GLU A 46 16.97 2.97 1.86
C GLU A 46 16.74 3.04 0.34
N ALA A 47 17.50 2.27 -0.44
CA ALA A 47 17.33 2.19 -1.89
C ALA A 47 15.96 1.59 -2.28
N ALA A 48 15.53 0.52 -1.60
CA ALA A 48 14.21 -0.08 -1.83
C ALA A 48 13.07 0.89 -1.51
N HIS A 49 13.14 1.59 -0.38
CA HIS A 49 12.16 2.62 -0.03
C HIS A 49 12.17 3.80 -1.00
N ALA A 50 13.34 4.22 -1.48
CA ALA A 50 13.44 5.28 -2.49
C ALA A 50 12.79 4.87 -3.81
N ALA A 51 13.00 3.63 -4.26
CA ALA A 51 12.36 3.08 -5.45
C ALA A 51 10.84 3.02 -5.30
N HIS A 52 10.33 2.61 -4.13
CA HIS A 52 8.90 2.58 -3.86
C HIS A 52 8.27 3.98 -3.94
N ARG A 53 8.88 4.98 -3.28
CA ARG A 53 8.39 6.37 -3.33
C ARG A 53 8.40 6.93 -4.75
N ALA A 54 9.43 6.62 -5.53
CA ALA A 54 9.52 7.04 -6.92
C ALA A 54 8.39 6.43 -7.78
N TYR A 55 8.07 5.15 -7.55
CA TYR A 55 6.95 4.48 -8.20
C TYR A 55 5.60 5.12 -7.82
N GLU A 56 5.32 5.33 -6.53
CA GLU A 56 4.10 6.00 -6.06
C GLU A 56 3.91 7.39 -6.68
N GLN A 57 5.00 8.17 -6.77
CA GLN A 57 4.98 9.48 -7.40
C GLN A 57 4.71 9.38 -8.91
N SER A 58 5.30 8.40 -9.60
CA SER A 58 5.08 8.16 -11.03
C SER A 58 3.62 7.81 -11.32
N VAL A 59 3.03 6.91 -10.52
CA VAL A 59 1.62 6.51 -10.64
C VAL A 59 0.69 7.70 -10.40
N THR A 60 0.94 8.46 -9.33
CA THR A 60 0.17 9.67 -9.01
C THR A 60 0.21 10.68 -10.15
N THR A 61 1.40 10.92 -10.71
CA THR A 61 1.58 11.83 -11.84
C THR A 61 0.87 11.33 -13.10
N HIS A 62 0.94 10.02 -13.38
CA HIS A 62 0.27 9.41 -14.53
C HIS A 62 -1.25 9.59 -14.45
N PHE A 63 -1.88 9.24 -13.33
CA PHE A 63 -3.33 9.39 -13.17
C PHE A 63 -3.78 10.85 -13.13
N SER A 64 -2.98 11.76 -12.56
CA SER A 64 -3.24 13.20 -12.63
C SER A 64 -3.25 13.70 -14.08
N ASN A 65 -2.26 13.31 -14.88
CA ASN A 65 -2.20 13.68 -16.31
C ASN A 65 -3.36 13.05 -17.10
N THR A 66 -3.70 11.80 -16.82
CA THR A 66 -4.84 11.11 -17.45
C THR A 66 -6.16 11.79 -17.11
N ALA A 67 -6.35 12.23 -15.86
CA ALA A 67 -7.54 12.98 -15.46
C ALA A 67 -7.68 14.30 -16.23
N GLN A 68 -6.56 15.01 -16.44
CA GLN A 68 -6.56 16.23 -17.26
C GLN A 68 -6.88 15.95 -18.73
N LEU A 69 -6.35 14.87 -19.30
CA LEU A 69 -6.67 14.45 -20.67
C LEU A 69 -8.14 14.07 -20.80
N LEU A 70 -8.68 13.32 -19.85
CA LEU A 70 -10.08 12.93 -19.82
C LEU A 70 -11.00 14.14 -19.73
N HIS A 71 -10.64 15.16 -18.93
CA HIS A 71 -11.40 16.38 -18.83
C HIS A 71 -11.47 17.14 -20.17
N ARG A 72 -10.32 17.29 -20.86
CA ARG A 72 -10.30 17.89 -22.21
C ARG A 72 -11.17 17.11 -23.19
N MET A 73 -11.11 15.77 -23.15
CA MET A 73 -11.97 14.94 -23.99
C MET A 73 -13.46 15.14 -23.68
N GLN A 74 -13.83 15.31 -22.41
CA GLN A 74 -15.20 15.59 -22.00
C GLN A 74 -15.69 16.94 -22.53
N ASP A 75 -14.84 17.96 -22.47
CA ASP A 75 -15.12 19.29 -23.03
C ASP A 75 -15.31 19.21 -24.55
N ASP A 76 -14.42 18.50 -25.24
CA ASP A 76 -14.51 18.26 -26.68
C ASP A 76 -15.81 17.51 -27.03
N TYR A 77 -16.15 16.45 -26.29
CA TYR A 77 -17.39 15.70 -26.46
C TYR A 77 -18.64 16.60 -26.29
N ARG A 78 -18.65 17.45 -25.26
CA ARG A 78 -19.74 18.42 -25.06
C ARG A 78 -19.84 19.40 -26.22
N SER A 79 -18.71 19.89 -26.72
CA SER A 79 -18.68 20.82 -27.86
C SER A 79 -19.25 20.18 -29.14
N ILE A 80 -18.90 18.92 -29.40
CA ILE A 80 -19.42 18.15 -30.54
C ILE A 80 -20.93 17.99 -30.39
N TYR A 81 -21.40 17.63 -29.20
CA TYR A 81 -22.84 17.46 -28.95
C TYR A 81 -23.60 18.77 -29.14
N ALA A 82 -23.09 19.88 -28.62
CA ALA A 82 -23.68 21.21 -28.83
C ALA A 82 -23.72 21.58 -30.31
N HIS A 83 -22.68 21.24 -31.07
CA HIS A 83 -22.65 21.47 -32.51
C HIS A 83 -23.71 20.63 -33.24
N ILE A 84 -23.88 19.36 -32.90
CA ILE A 84 -24.91 18.48 -33.46
C ILE A 84 -26.31 19.03 -33.11
N ALA A 85 -26.54 19.47 -31.87
CA ALA A 85 -27.80 20.09 -31.46
C ALA A 85 -28.12 21.34 -32.29
N SER A 86 -27.14 22.22 -32.48
CA SER A 86 -27.30 23.41 -33.31
C SER A 86 -27.57 23.08 -34.78
N GLY A 87 -26.86 22.10 -35.34
CA GLY A 87 -27.04 21.65 -36.73
C GLY A 87 -28.39 20.98 -36.95
N ALA A 88 -28.87 20.18 -35.99
CA ALA A 88 -30.20 19.58 -36.06
C ALA A 88 -31.31 20.65 -36.05
N GLN A 89 -31.17 21.71 -35.26
CA GLN A 89 -32.13 22.81 -35.24
C GLN A 89 -32.19 23.59 -36.58
N GLU A 90 -31.08 23.69 -37.30
CA GLU A 90 -30.99 24.39 -38.59
C GLU A 90 -31.42 23.49 -39.77
N LEU A 91 -31.11 22.20 -39.72
CA LEU A 91 -31.23 21.27 -40.85
C LEU A 91 -32.41 20.30 -40.74
N CYS A 92 -32.97 20.08 -39.55
CA CYS A 92 -34.04 19.11 -39.34
C CYS A 92 -35.39 19.77 -39.04
N ASP A 93 -36.47 19.02 -39.31
CA ASP A 93 -37.83 19.44 -39.01
C ASP A 93 -38.03 19.61 -37.49
N SER A 94 -38.93 20.51 -37.08
CA SER A 94 -39.06 20.99 -35.69
C SER A 94 -39.24 19.88 -34.63
N GLU A 95 -39.78 18.72 -35.01
CA GLU A 95 -40.01 17.59 -34.11
C GLU A 95 -38.71 16.86 -33.73
N VAL A 96 -37.73 16.78 -34.64
CA VAL A 96 -36.43 16.12 -34.37
C VAL A 96 -35.53 17.02 -33.51
N ALA A 97 -35.60 18.34 -33.73
CA ALA A 97 -34.83 19.31 -32.95
C ALA A 97 -35.25 19.31 -31.45
N ASN A 98 -36.55 19.25 -31.18
CA ASN A 98 -37.09 19.19 -29.81
C ASN A 98 -36.66 17.92 -29.03
N GLN A 99 -36.50 16.78 -29.70
CA GLN A 99 -36.04 15.53 -29.05
C GLN A 99 -34.57 15.62 -28.62
N LEU A 100 -33.73 16.32 -29.38
CA LEU A 100 -32.32 16.47 -29.09
C LEU A 100 -32.05 17.53 -28.00
N GLU A 101 -32.86 18.59 -27.95
CA GLU A 101 -32.81 19.58 -26.87
C GLU A 101 -33.15 18.96 -25.50
N ASN A 102 -34.17 18.10 -25.44
CA ASN A 102 -34.57 17.41 -24.21
C ASN A 102 -33.45 16.47 -23.67
N ASN A 103 -32.67 15.87 -24.56
CA ASN A 103 -31.52 15.03 -24.20
C ASN A 103 -30.30 15.86 -23.76
N THR A 104 -30.22 17.14 -24.15
CA THR A 104 -29.18 18.07 -23.67
C THR A 104 -29.31 18.36 -22.17
N GLN A 105 -30.53 18.33 -21.61
CA GLN A 105 -30.75 18.45 -20.15
C GLN A 105 -30.16 17.27 -19.35
N ILE A 106 -29.82 16.15 -20.00
CA ILE A 106 -29.14 15.03 -19.33
C ILE A 106 -27.65 15.34 -19.11
N SER A 107 -27.06 16.29 -19.85
CA SER A 107 -25.68 16.71 -19.65
C SER A 107 -25.45 17.45 -18.32
N SER A 108 -26.49 18.03 -17.70
CA SER A 108 -26.40 18.57 -16.33
C SER A 108 -26.46 17.48 -15.24
N ALA A 109 -26.70 16.22 -15.60
CA ALA A 109 -26.64 15.08 -14.66
C ALA A 109 -25.21 14.53 -14.47
N PHE A 110 -24.23 15.05 -15.21
CA PHE A 110 -22.81 14.70 -15.04
C PHE A 110 -22.06 15.61 -14.05
N ASP A 111 -22.74 16.59 -13.46
CA ASP A 111 -22.20 17.32 -12.31
C ASP A 111 -22.16 16.33 -11.14
N VAL A 112 -20.98 15.74 -10.92
CA VAL A 112 -20.78 14.72 -9.87
C VAL A 112 -21.06 15.41 -8.54
N PRO A 113 -22.16 15.06 -7.85
CA PRO A 113 -22.56 15.78 -6.64
C PRO A 113 -21.42 15.70 -5.61
N GLU A 114 -21.14 16.82 -4.95
CA GLU A 114 -19.92 17.06 -4.17
C GLU A 114 -19.61 15.99 -3.10
N HIS A 115 -20.63 15.26 -2.65
CA HIS A 115 -20.49 14.11 -1.74
C HIS A 115 -19.83 12.86 -2.35
N LEU A 116 -19.78 12.73 -3.68
CA LEU A 116 -19.07 11.65 -4.39
C LEU A 116 -17.63 12.03 -4.74
N LEU A 117 -17.26 13.30 -4.57
CA LEU A 117 -15.87 13.77 -4.59
C LEU A 117 -15.20 13.60 -3.23
N ASP A 118 -15.87 12.98 -2.25
CA ASP A 118 -15.25 12.56 -1.01
C ASP A 118 -14.12 11.59 -1.35
N ARG A 119 -12.92 12.16 -1.42
CA ARG A 119 -11.65 11.49 -1.66
C ARG A 119 -11.31 10.70 -0.40
N SER A 120 -12.17 9.78 -0.01
CA SER A 120 -11.79 8.74 0.91
C SER A 120 -10.69 7.96 0.22
N GLN A 121 -9.51 7.98 0.84
CA GLN A 121 -8.38 7.16 0.46
C GLN A 121 -8.89 5.72 0.24
N PRO A 122 -8.46 5.02 -0.83
CA PRO A 122 -8.88 3.66 -1.09
C PRO A 122 -8.76 2.85 0.19
N LEU A 123 -9.87 2.33 0.69
CA LEU A 123 -9.81 1.49 1.87
C LEU A 123 -9.13 0.18 1.43
N ASP A 124 -7.87 0.02 1.84
CA ASP A 124 -7.05 -1.18 1.57
C ASP A 124 -7.57 -2.44 2.30
N TYR A 125 -8.72 -2.35 2.96
CA TYR A 125 -9.36 -3.43 3.68
C TYR A 125 -10.84 -3.49 3.29
N ALA A 126 -11.37 -4.71 3.15
CA ALA A 126 -12.81 -4.93 3.14
C ALA A 126 -13.32 -4.88 4.60
N PRO A 127 -13.96 -3.79 5.07
CA PRO A 127 -14.49 -3.74 6.42
C PRO A 127 -15.57 -4.81 6.59
N LYS A 128 -15.61 -5.42 7.77
CA LYS A 128 -16.72 -6.29 8.17
C LYS A 128 -18.00 -5.46 8.13
N LYS A 129 -19.06 -5.92 7.45
CA LYS A 129 -20.31 -5.14 7.36
C LYS A 129 -21.06 -5.14 8.70
N SER A 130 -20.77 -6.12 9.56
CA SER A 130 -21.24 -6.16 10.94
C SER A 130 -20.18 -6.74 11.89
N PRO A 131 -20.23 -6.44 13.21
CA PRO A 131 -19.25 -6.95 14.19
C PRO A 131 -19.22 -8.49 14.29
N SER A 132 -20.30 -9.16 13.92
CA SER A 132 -20.45 -10.61 13.97
C SER A 132 -20.14 -11.31 12.64
N GLU A 133 -19.83 -10.58 11.57
CA GLU A 133 -19.54 -11.18 10.27
C GLU A 133 -18.09 -11.66 10.19
N THR A 134 -17.93 -12.87 9.66
CA THR A 134 -16.63 -13.48 9.37
C THR A 134 -15.91 -12.67 8.30
N GLY A 135 -14.70 -12.18 8.61
CA GLY A 135 -13.91 -11.38 7.66
C GLY A 135 -13.37 -12.22 6.50
N GLN A 136 -13.01 -11.58 5.38
CA GLN A 136 -12.52 -12.27 4.17
C GLN A 136 -11.20 -13.04 4.36
N LEU A 137 -10.45 -12.75 5.44
CA LEU A 137 -9.22 -13.46 5.83
C LEU A 137 -9.43 -14.46 6.97
N ALA A 138 -10.68 -14.70 7.39
CA ALA A 138 -10.94 -15.70 8.41
C ALA A 138 -10.76 -17.10 7.81
N GLU A 139 -10.21 -18.02 8.60
CA GLU A 139 -9.91 -19.39 8.17
C GLU A 139 -11.15 -20.18 7.74
N ASP A 140 -12.34 -19.77 8.20
CA ASP A 140 -13.63 -20.35 7.84
C ASP A 140 -14.43 -19.55 6.80
N PHE A 141 -13.81 -18.53 6.16
CA PHE A 141 -14.46 -17.75 5.11
C PHE A 141 -14.73 -18.63 3.88
N GLY A 142 -16.01 -18.79 3.54
CA GLY A 142 -16.45 -19.64 2.43
C GLY A 142 -16.48 -21.15 2.75
N LEU A 143 -16.33 -21.54 4.01
CA LEU A 143 -16.44 -22.94 4.44
C LEU A 143 -17.75 -23.19 5.21
N GLU A 144 -18.61 -24.05 4.69
CA GLU A 144 -19.81 -24.53 5.36
C GLU A 144 -19.42 -25.41 6.57
N LYS A 145 -19.68 -24.96 7.80
CA LYS A 145 -19.46 -25.74 9.03
C LYS A 145 -20.48 -26.88 9.14
N ASN A 146 -20.27 -27.97 8.40
CA ASN A 146 -20.97 -29.23 8.62
C ASN A 146 -20.27 -30.04 9.71
N TYR A 147 -20.31 -29.57 10.96
CA TYR A 147 -19.93 -30.40 12.10
C TYR A 147 -21.15 -31.19 12.56
N THR A 148 -21.35 -32.38 11.99
CA THR A 148 -22.18 -33.41 12.62
C THR A 148 -21.43 -33.87 13.87
N THR A 149 -21.72 -33.25 15.00
CA THR A 149 -21.34 -33.76 16.32
C THR A 149 -21.99 -35.13 16.49
N GLN A 150 -21.25 -36.21 16.25
CA GLN A 150 -21.67 -37.51 16.77
C GLN A 150 -21.38 -37.52 18.28
N PRO A 151 -22.39 -37.72 19.12
CA PRO A 151 -22.17 -37.94 20.54
C PRO A 151 -21.49 -39.31 20.72
N ASN A 152 -20.42 -39.34 21.49
CA ASN A 152 -19.97 -40.54 22.18
C ASN A 152 -20.23 -40.33 23.67
#